data_AF-C3Z120-F1
#
_entry.id   AF-C3Z120-F1
#
_cell.length_a   1.000
_cell.length_b   1.000
_cell.length_c   1.000
_cell.angle_alpha   90.00
_cell.angle_beta   90.00
_cell.angle_gamma   90.00
#
_symmetry.space_group_name_H-M   'P 1'
#
loop_
_entity.id
_entity.type
_entity.pdbx_description
1 polymer ?
#
loop_
_entity_poly.entity_id
_entity_poly.type
_entity_poly.pdbx_seq_one_letter_code
_entity_poly.pdbx_strand_id
1 'polypeptide(L)' 'RRLVANSQERDRMHGINDALDRLRRHIPLHLGPRRLSKIKTLRLAMAYIEALTNMV' A
#
# COMPACT_ATOMS: atom_id res chain seq x y z
N ARG A 1 5.94 -29.12 -9.06
CA ARG A 1 6.49 -28.55 -7.80
C ARG A 1 6.82 -27.06 -7.93
N ARG A 2 7.77 -26.64 -8.79
CA ARG A 2 8.08 -25.20 -9.00
C ARG A 2 6.90 -24.35 -9.46
N LEU A 3 6.08 -24.86 -10.38
CA LEU A 3 4.89 -24.16 -10.89
C LEU A 3 3.87 -23.83 -9.79
N VAL A 4 3.64 -24.78 -8.87
CA VAL A 4 2.72 -24.61 -7.74
C VAL A 4 3.24 -23.54 -6.79
N ALA A 5 4.53 -23.61 -6.43
CA ALA A 5 5.16 -22.60 -5.58
C ALA A 5 5.13 -21.19 -6.20
N ASN A 6 5.38 -21.08 -7.51
CA ASN A 6 5.28 -19.80 -8.22
C ASN A 6 3.85 -19.26 -8.24
N SER A 7 2.83 -20.13 -8.36
CA SER A 7 1.44 -19.71 -8.27
C SER A 7 1.10 -19.17 -6.89
N GLN A 8 1.49 -19.90 -5.84
CA GLN A 8 1.26 -19.49 -4.46
C GLN A 8 1.92 -18.15 -4.15
N GLU A 9 3.14 -17.92 -4.64
CA GLU A 9 3.84 -16.65 -4.44
C GLU A 9 3.16 -15.48 -5.19
N ARG A 10 2.62 -15.73 -6.40
CA ARG A 10 1.81 -14.73 -7.11
C ARG A 10 0.56 -14.37 -6.30
N ASP A 11 -0.15 -15.35 -5.77
CA ASP A 11 -1.36 -15.13 -4.98
C ASP A 11 -1.06 -14.36 -3.69
N ARG A 12 0.05 -14.69 -3.02
CA ARG A 12 0.56 -13.93 -1.87
C ARG A 12 0.84 -12.47 -2.23
N MET A 13 1.49 -12.25 -3.37
CA MET A 13 1.80 -10.90 -3.85
C MET A 13 0.55 -10.11 -4.27
N HIS A 14 -0.49 -10.76 -4.79
CA HIS A 14 -1.79 -10.13 -5.04
C HIS A 14 -2.39 -9.61 -3.73
N GLY A 15 -2.45 -10.44 -2.67
CA GLY A 15 -2.93 -9.99 -1.36
C GLY A 15 -2.16 -8.80 -0.78
N ILE A 16 -0.83 -8.76 -0.97
CA ILE A 16 0.00 -7.62 -0.54
C ILE A 16 -0.31 -6.36 -1.36
N ASN A 17 -0.45 -6.49 -2.68
CA ASN A 17 -0.75 -5.36 -3.54
C ASN A 17 -2.15 -4.79 -3.24
N ASP A 18 -3.13 -5.64 -2.95
CA ASP A 18 -4.48 -5.23 -2.56
C ASP A 18 -4.47 -4.49 -1.22
N ALA A 19 -3.73 -4.98 -0.23
CA ALA A 19 -3.53 -4.28 1.04
C ALA A 19 -2.87 -2.90 0.85
N LEU A 20 -1.89 -2.81 -0.05
CA LEU A 20 -1.24 -1.55 -0.38
C LEU A 20 -2.18 -0.57 -1.10
N ASP A 21 -3.04 -1.06 -2.00
CA ASP A 21 -4.09 -0.26 -2.64
C ASP A 21 -5.13 0.23 -1.62
N ARG A 22 -5.49 -0.60 -0.63
CA ARG A 22 -6.34 -0.15 0.49
C ARG A 22 -5.66 0.97 1.28
N LEU A 23 -4.37 0.84 1.59
CA LEU A 23 -3.61 1.87 2.30
C LEU A 23 -3.60 3.20 1.52
N ARG A 24 -3.45 3.17 0.20
CA ARG A 24 -3.49 4.38 -0.65
C ARG A 24 -4.78 5.18 -0.49
N ARG A 25 -5.92 4.53 -0.25
CA ARG A 25 -7.22 5.19 -0.07
C ARG A 25 -7.33 5.99 1.23
N HIS A 26 -6.47 5.69 2.21
CA HIS A 26 -6.43 6.40 3.50
C HIS A 26 -5.40 7.53 3.53
N ILE A 27 -4.61 7.70 2.47
CA ILE A 27 -3.65 8.81 2.38
C ILE A 27 -4.38 10.05 1.86
N PRO A 28 -4.31 11.20 2.55
CA PRO A 28 -5.03 12.42 2.18
C PRO A 28 -4.36 13.14 0.99
N LEU A 29 -4.43 12.54 -0.21
CA LEU A 29 -3.91 13.13 -1.45
C LEU A 29 -4.89 12.94 -2.61
N HIS A 30 -5.26 14.04 -3.26
CA HIS A 30 -5.97 14.01 -4.54
C HIS A 30 -4.98 13.83 -5.69
N LEU A 31 -4.84 12.59 -6.18
CA LEU A 31 -3.92 12.25 -7.27
C LEU A 31 -4.63 11.95 -8.59
N GLY A 32 -5.96 12.10 -8.65
CA GLY A 32 -6.75 11.72 -9.81
C GLY A 32 -6.48 10.26 -10.21
N PRO A 33 -6.33 9.94 -11.52
CA PRO A 33 -6.07 8.57 -11.97
C PRO A 33 -4.66 8.05 -11.61
N ARG A 34 -3.77 8.91 -11.08
CA ARG A 34 -2.38 8.54 -10.84
C ARG A 34 -2.20 7.86 -9.48
N ARG A 35 -1.67 6.64 -9.49
CA ARG A 35 -1.35 5.88 -8.27
C ARG A 35 0.00 6.28 -7.67
N LEU A 36 0.09 6.29 -6.34
CA LEU A 36 1.36 6.42 -5.63
C LEU A 36 2.25 5.18 -5.85
N SER A 37 3.55 5.41 -5.98
CA SER A 37 4.53 4.31 -5.90
C SER A 37 4.48 3.64 -4.53
N LYS A 38 4.96 2.39 -4.43
CA LYS A 38 4.93 1.60 -3.18
C LYS A 38 5.63 2.34 -2.04
N ILE A 39 6.86 2.81 -2.30
CA ILE A 39 7.65 3.54 -1.31
C ILE A 39 7.01 4.87 -0.88
N LYS A 40 6.41 5.62 -1.82
CA LYS A 40 5.72 6.88 -1.49
C LYS A 40 4.49 6.61 -0.62
N THR A 41 3.73 5.56 -0.94
CA THR A 41 2.56 5.14 -0.15
C THR A 41 2.96 4.88 1.30
N LEU A 42 4.02 4.08 1.52
CA LEU A 42 4.49 3.74 2.88
C LEU A 42 5.00 4.96 3.64
N ARG A 43 5.81 5.82 3.00
CA ARG A 43 6.33 7.04 3.63
C ARG A 43 5.24 8.02 4.04
N LEU A 44 4.26 8.24 3.16
CA LEU A 44 3.14 9.14 3.43
C LEU A 44 2.21 8.58 4.51
N ALA A 45 1.99 7.27 4.54
CA ALA A 45 1.21 6.63 5.60
C ALA A 45 1.85 6.84 6.98
N MET A 46 3.16 6.64 7.12
CA MET A 46 3.88 6.87 8.38
C MET A 46 3.79 8.34 8.81
N ALA A 47 4.09 9.27 7.89
CA ALA A 47 4.00 10.70 8.18
C ALA A 47 2.59 11.14 8.56
N TYR A 48 1.56 10.54 7.95
CA TYR A 48 0.17 10.86 8.27
C TYR A 48 -0.24 10.33 9.66
N ILE A 49 0.17 9.12 10.03
CA ILE A 49 -0.05 8.59 11.38
C ILE A 49 0.61 9.50 12.42
N GLU A 50 1.86 9.92 12.19
CA GLU A 50 2.59 10.84 13.07
C GLU A 50 1.88 12.19 13.20
N ALA A 51 1.45 12.77 12.08
CA ALA A 51 0.70 14.03 12.08
C ALA A 51 -0.61 13.93 12.88
N LEU A 52 -1.38 12.85 12.70
CA LEU A 52 -2.61 12.62 13.46
C LEU A 52 -2.35 12.39 14.95
N THR A 53 -1.25 11.70 15.29
CA THR A 53 -0.87 11.44 16.68
C THR A 53 -0.51 12.73 17.41
N ASN A 54 0.12 13.68 16.71
CA ASN A 54 0.53 14.98 17.27
C ASN A 54 -0.61 16.02 17.30
N MET A 55 -1.77 15.74 16.69
CA MET A 55 -2.95 16.62 16.72
C MET A 55 -3.88 16.34 17.92
N VAL A 56 -3.64 15.27 18.65
CA VAL A 56 -4.35 14.86 19.88
C VAL A 56 -3.47 15.18 21.08
#